data_AF-A0A8J8KK32-F1
#
_entry.id   AF-A0A8J8KK32-F1
#
_cell.length_a   1.000
_cell.length_b   1.000
_cell.length_c   1.000
_cell.angle_alpha   90.00
_cell.angle_beta   90.00
_cell.angle_gamma   90.00
#
_symmetry.space_group_name_H-M   'P 1'
#
loop_
_entity.id
_entity.type
_entity.pdbx_description
1 polymer ?
#
loop_
_entity_poly.entity_id
_entity_poly.type
_entity_poly.pdbx_seq_one_letter_code
_entity_poly.pdbx_strand_id
1 'polypeptide(L)'
;MVITRGWSAFLIAVGVWTWVIWPRFGLAIWKDSRAWSAGVVGEGSPTSFLWVHALLIGASLAIGTVVGILGIRAWRRAPRR
;
A
#
# COMPACT_ATOMS: atom_id res chain seq x y z
N MET A 1 -2.78 -27.67 0.14
CA MET A 1 -4.09 -27.19 -0.35
C MET A 1 -3.87 -26.10 -1.39
N VAL A 2 -4.53 -26.17 -2.55
CA VAL A 2 -4.48 -25.11 -3.57
C VAL A 2 -5.45 -23.99 -3.15
N ILE A 3 -5.04 -22.72 -3.25
CA ILE A 3 -5.89 -21.56 -2.93
C ILE A 3 -7.14 -21.60 -3.84
N THR A 4 -8.33 -21.47 -3.25
CA THR A 4 -9.59 -21.47 -4.01
C THR A 4 -9.74 -20.20 -4.86
N ARG A 5 -10.63 -20.21 -5.85
CA ARG A 5 -10.94 -19.01 -6.64
C ARG A 5 -11.41 -17.85 -5.76
N GLY A 6 -12.30 -18.10 -4.80
CA GLY A 6 -12.77 -17.07 -3.87
C GLY A 6 -11.63 -16.41 -3.08
N TRP A 7 -10.73 -17.21 -2.50
CA TRP A 7 -9.56 -16.68 -1.80
C TRP A 7 -8.60 -15.95 -2.73
N SER A 8 -8.42 -16.41 -3.96
CA SER A 8 -7.59 -15.72 -4.95
C SER A 8 -8.15 -14.35 -5.30
N ALA A 9 -9.47 -14.23 -5.48
CA ALA A 9 -10.14 -12.94 -5.71
C ALA A 9 -10.00 -12.01 -4.49
N PHE A 10 -10.11 -12.54 -3.28
CA PHE A 10 -9.89 -11.78 -2.05
C PHE A 10 -8.46 -11.19 -1.99
N LEU A 11 -7.43 -11.99 -2.28
CA LEU A 11 -6.04 -11.50 -2.31
C LEU A 11 -5.82 -10.40 -3.34
N ILE A 12 -6.43 -10.52 -4.52
CA ILE A 12 -6.40 -9.47 -5.56
C ILE A 12 -7.06 -8.19 -5.03
N ALA A 13 -8.25 -8.31 -4.44
CA ALA A 13 -8.99 -7.18 -3.89
C ALA A 13 -8.20 -6.47 -2.78
N VAL A 14 -7.53 -7.22 -1.90
CA VAL A 14 -6.64 -6.66 -0.86
C VAL A 14 -5.47 -5.89 -1.48
N GLY A 15 -4.84 -6.43 -2.51
CA GLY A 15 -3.77 -5.74 -3.24
C GLY A 15 -4.24 -4.43 -3.86
N VAL A 16 -5.41 -4.44 -4.53
CA VAL A 16 -6.03 -3.24 -5.09
C VAL A 16 -6.39 -2.23 -4.01
N TRP A 17 -7.03 -2.67 -2.92
CA TRP A 17 -7.40 -1.83 -1.80
C TRP A 17 -6.19 -1.11 -1.20
N THR A 18 -5.07 -1.83 -1.05
CA THR A 18 -3.80 -1.28 -0.57
C THR A 18 -3.36 -0.11 -1.45
N TRP A 19 -3.37 -0.26 -2.78
CA TRP A 19 -3.01 0.79 -3.73
C TRP A 19 -4.01 1.95 -3.78
N VAL A 20 -5.26 1.74 -3.38
CA VAL A 20 -6.28 2.79 -3.32
C VAL A 20 -6.11 3.66 -2.07
N ILE A 21 -5.74 3.08 -0.94
CA ILE A 21 -5.69 3.79 0.35
C ILE A 21 -4.35 4.49 0.56
N TRP A 22 -3.23 3.77 0.40
CA TRP A 22 -1.93 4.25 0.87
C TRP A 22 -1.38 5.47 0.12
N PRO A 23 -1.53 5.62 -1.21
CA PRO A 23 -1.10 6.84 -1.89
C PRO A 23 -1.86 8.08 -1.42
N ARG A 24 -3.18 7.95 -1.15
CA ARG A 24 -3.97 9.06 -0.60
C ARG A 24 -3.53 9.42 0.81
N PHE A 25 -3.21 8.42 1.63
CA PHE A 25 -2.65 8.66 2.95
C PHE A 25 -1.27 9.34 2.87
N GLY A 26 -0.42 8.94 1.90
CA GLY A 26 0.84 9.63 1.64
C GLY A 26 0.67 11.10 1.29
N LEU A 27 -0.34 11.45 0.47
CA LEU A 27 -0.68 12.84 0.20
C LEU A 27 -1.15 13.59 1.45
N ALA A 28 -1.89 12.93 2.35
CA ALA A 28 -2.31 13.52 3.61
C ALA A 28 -1.11 13.82 4.52
N ILE A 29 -0.16 12.88 4.63
CA ILE A 29 1.08 13.06 5.39
C ILE A 29 1.92 14.19 4.80
N TRP A 30 2.06 14.26 3.47
CA TRP A 30 2.81 15.34 2.81
C TRP A 30 2.24 16.73 3.14
N LYS A 31 0.91 16.84 3.20
CA LYS A 31 0.18 18.09 3.51
C LYS A 31 0.08 18.40 5.00
N ASP A 32 0.63 17.56 5.87
CA ASP A 32 0.65 17.80 7.31
C ASP A 32 1.84 18.72 7.66
N SER A 33 1.60 19.78 8.43
CA SER A 33 2.68 20.71 8.83
C SER A 33 3.77 20.02 9.64
N ARG A 34 3.45 18.95 10.38
CA ARG A 34 4.43 18.16 11.17
C ARG A 34 5.44 17.43 10.30
N ALA A 35 5.16 17.24 9.01
CA ALA A 35 6.10 16.65 8.06
C ALA A 35 7.31 17.55 7.75
N TRP A 36 7.23 18.83 8.10
CA TRP A 36 8.16 19.87 7.68
C TRP A 36 8.72 20.63 8.87
N SER A 37 10.05 20.79 8.95
CA SER A 37 10.70 21.40 10.11
C SER A 37 10.35 22.87 10.33
N ALA A 38 9.96 23.58 9.26
CA ALA A 38 9.48 24.96 9.34
C ALA A 38 8.00 25.09 9.74
N GLY A 39 7.26 23.97 9.86
CA GLY A 39 5.82 23.98 10.14
C GLY A 39 4.94 24.47 8.98
N VAL A 40 5.54 24.74 7.82
CA VAL A 40 4.85 25.13 6.58
C VAL A 40 5.06 24.02 5.54
N VAL A 41 3.99 23.64 4.84
CA VAL A 41 4.02 22.52 3.90
C VAL A 41 5.02 22.78 2.77
N GLY A 42 6.01 21.91 2.65
CA GLY A 42 7.04 21.97 1.60
C GLY A 42 8.23 22.89 1.93
N GLU A 43 8.29 23.47 3.12
CA GLU A 43 9.38 24.35 3.55
C GLU A 43 10.25 23.70 4.64
N GLY A 44 11.55 24.00 4.62
CA GLY A 44 12.51 23.37 5.53
C GLY A 44 12.81 21.92 5.15
N SER A 45 13.34 21.17 6.12
CA SER A 45 13.71 19.76 5.94
C SER A 45 12.57 18.81 6.33
N PRO A 46 12.44 17.66 5.63
CA PRO A 46 11.58 16.57 6.06
C PRO A 46 11.90 16.11 7.49
N THR A 47 10.86 15.97 8.31
CA THR A 47 11.00 15.47 9.69
C THR A 47 11.00 13.94 9.74
N SER A 48 11.32 13.37 10.90
CA SER A 48 11.15 11.93 11.15
C SER A 48 9.70 11.47 10.97
N PHE A 49 8.72 12.34 11.23
CA PHE A 49 7.30 12.05 10.97
C PHE A 49 7.07 11.73 9.49
N LEU A 50 7.62 12.53 8.56
CA LEU A 50 7.48 12.25 7.13
C LEU A 50 8.18 10.94 6.74
N TRP A 51 9.42 10.74 7.20
CA TRP A 51 10.23 9.59 6.82
C TRP A 51 9.67 8.25 7.31
N VAL A 52 9.22 8.19 8.57
CA VAL A 52 8.63 6.96 9.12
C VAL A 52 7.37 6.58 8.33
N HIS A 53 6.50 7.54 8.04
CA HIS A 53 5.30 7.26 7.26
C HIS A 53 5.63 6.89 5.81
N ALA A 54 6.58 7.57 5.17
CA ALA A 54 7.01 7.21 3.82
C ALA A 54 7.53 5.77 3.76
N LEU A 55 8.33 5.34 4.74
CA LEU A 55 8.82 3.97 4.87
C LEU A 55 7.67 2.98 5.05
N LEU A 56 6.74 3.26 5.98
CA LEU A 56 5.59 2.38 6.25
C LEU A 56 4.65 2.26 5.05
N ILE A 57 4.39 3.37 4.35
CA ILE A 57 3.61 3.40 3.10
C ILE A 57 4.31 2.57 2.03
N GLY A 58 5.61 2.79 1.81
CA GLY A 58 6.39 2.06 0.82
C GLY A 58 6.40 0.55 1.08
N ALA A 59 6.67 0.14 2.33
CA ALA A 59 6.60 -1.26 2.74
C ALA A 59 5.21 -1.85 2.52
N SER A 60 4.16 -1.13 2.91
CA SER A 60 2.77 -1.59 2.74
C SER A 60 2.40 -1.77 1.27
N LEU A 61 2.79 -0.83 0.40
CA LEU A 61 2.58 -0.92 -1.04
C LEU A 61 3.33 -2.11 -1.65
N ALA A 62 4.57 -2.34 -1.24
CA ALA A 62 5.35 -3.50 -1.68
C ALA A 62 4.66 -4.82 -1.29
N ILE A 63 4.26 -4.95 -0.02
CA ILE A 63 3.56 -6.13 0.49
C ILE A 63 2.23 -6.33 -0.25
N GLY A 64 1.40 -5.30 -0.37
CA GLY A 64 0.12 -5.41 -1.08
C GLY A 64 0.27 -5.74 -2.56
N THR A 65 1.34 -5.27 -3.20
CA THR A 65 1.67 -5.64 -4.59
C THR A 65 2.01 -7.12 -4.69
N VAL A 66 2.87 -7.63 -3.81
CA VAL A 66 3.21 -9.06 -3.77
C VAL A 66 1.95 -9.90 -3.52
N VAL A 67 1.12 -9.51 -2.55
CA VAL A 67 -0.16 -10.18 -2.24
C VAL A 67 -1.08 -10.20 -3.46
N GLY A 68 -1.26 -9.06 -4.15
CA GLY A 68 -2.06 -8.98 -5.36
C GLY A 68 -1.54 -9.88 -6.49
N ILE A 69 -0.21 -9.87 -6.72
CA ILE A 69 0.45 -10.74 -7.71
C ILE A 69 0.22 -12.22 -7.37
N LEU A 70 0.38 -12.62 -6.11
CA LEU A 70 0.13 -13.98 -5.66
C LEU A 70 -1.34 -14.37 -5.85
N GLY A 71 -2.28 -13.46 -5.57
CA GLY A 71 -3.71 -13.64 -5.86
C GLY A 71 -3.99 -13.89 -7.34
N ILE A 72 -3.38 -13.09 -8.25
CA ILE A 72 -3.50 -13.28 -9.71
C ILE A 72 -2.94 -14.64 -10.13
N ARG A 73 -1.74 -15.00 -9.63
CA ARG A 73 -1.09 -16.28 -9.96
C ARG A 73 -1.92 -17.47 -9.46
N ALA A 74 -2.49 -17.38 -8.27
CA ALA A 74 -3.38 -18.39 -7.71
C ALA A 74 -4.68 -18.52 -8.51
N TRP A 75 -5.31 -17.41 -8.88
CA TRP A 75 -6.53 -17.39 -9.70
C TRP A 75 -6.33 -18.09 -11.04
N ARG A 76 -5.19 -17.84 -11.71
CA ARG A 76 -4.83 -18.47 -13.00
C ARG A 76 -4.61 -19.98 -12.90
N ARG A 77 -4.20 -20.48 -11.72
CA ARG A 77 -3.91 -21.91 -11.48
C ARG A 77 -5.09 -22.64 -10.83
N ALA A 78 -6.08 -21.92 -10.31
CA ALA A 78 -7.21 -22.53 -9.65
C ALA A 78 -8.08 -23.30 -10.66
N PRO A 79 -8.42 -24.57 -10.40
CA PRO A 79 -9.31 -25.34 -11.26
C PRO A 79 -10.64 -24.62 -11.46
N ARG A 80 -11.14 -24.58 -12.70
CA ARG A 80 -12.52 -24.19 -12.99
C ARG A 80 -13.38 -25.38 -12.54
N ARG A 81 -13.93 -25.32 -11.32
CA ARG A 81 -15.08 -26.15 -10.96
C ARG A 81 -16.30 -25.64 -11.72
#